data_AF-A0A7J5PXH6-F1
#
_entry.id   AF-A0A7J5PXH6-F1
#
_cell.length_a   1.000
_cell.length_b   1.000
_cell.length_c   1.000
_cell.angle_alpha   90.00
_cell.angle_beta   90.00
_cell.angle_gamma   90.00
#
_symmetry.space_group_name_H-M   'P 1'
#
loop_
_entity.id
_entity.type
_entity.pdbx_description
1 polymer ?
#
loop_
_entity_poly.entity_id
_entity_poly.type
_entity_poly.pdbx_seq_one_letter_code
_entity_poly.pdbx_strand_id
1 'polypeptide(L)'
;MKRMNVVMSALALLLLSACSQNEVTEVSPDAHPQVGFGVYTGVPTRGVDMTTESMKDDPTDPNKYGGFGIMGYFTGQDDFETVKNNVTPSFMHNQMVEYKNGAWTYSPVKYWPNREHDKISFFAYAPYEDDWRNGTKAGVTVSEATVKGIPYISFQLKPEDKLDRMVDLVVADQRDKEYTSSNAGKVSFTFEHTLSRISFRAQLGAGDFAGMDGTNSFVYITHMWIVGTDHSAAGSNLSLIDPASPANAESKFYTKAKWAELHWNYGSDAVIAGPDFSLDKMLDVENPGIEISNPTTGHNAATKGIRISSSSQRTVDKAIPLFKDKTYLYLIPVGETSGTDLAQNKGCARGDIKIGFHYDIATKDQSNSGKFIVSHAEAFIDLPAGHMKRKESYLYTLKINLYKIEISDATVTPWTDIKNEVTVE
;
A
#
# COMPACT_ATOMS: atom_id res chain seq x y z
N MET A 1 -64.60 48.12 -17.84
CA MET A 1 -64.41 46.86 -18.60
C MET A 1 -62.91 46.56 -18.51
N LYS A 2 -62.39 45.48 -17.94
CA LYS A 2 -62.79 44.08 -17.89
C LYS A 2 -62.88 43.58 -16.43
N ARG A 3 -63.91 42.77 -16.17
CA ARG A 3 -64.04 41.91 -14.99
C ARG A 3 -63.56 40.52 -15.39
N MET A 4 -62.88 39.82 -14.49
CA MET A 4 -63.03 38.37 -14.40
C MET A 4 -62.75 37.94 -12.96
N ASN A 5 -63.84 37.58 -12.27
CA ASN A 5 -63.88 36.86 -11.00
C ASN A 5 -63.63 35.37 -11.26
N VAL A 6 -62.94 34.69 -10.34
CA VAL A 6 -63.21 33.34 -9.78
C VAL A 6 -62.25 33.24 -8.56
N VAL A 7 -62.65 33.36 -7.26
CA VAL A 7 -63.43 32.45 -6.38
C VAL A 7 -62.68 31.11 -6.19
N MET A 8 -62.29 30.54 -5.04
CA MET A 8 -62.63 30.66 -3.61
C MET A 8 -61.64 29.79 -2.79
N SER A 9 -61.40 30.20 -1.52
CA SER A 9 -61.26 29.38 -0.28
C SER A 9 -60.10 28.36 -0.15
N ALA A 10 -59.44 28.14 1.00
CA ALA A 10 -59.81 28.40 2.40
C ALA A 10 -58.57 28.34 3.36
N LEU A 11 -58.68 29.05 4.51
CA LEU A 11 -58.27 28.66 5.89
C LEU A 11 -56.81 28.20 6.17
N ALA A 12 -56.11 28.61 7.22
CA ALA A 12 -56.51 29.13 8.52
C ALA A 12 -55.36 29.95 9.16
N LEU A 13 -55.71 30.97 9.96
CA LEU A 13 -54.81 31.57 10.94
C LEU A 13 -54.53 30.59 12.09
N LEU A 14 -53.34 30.67 12.68
CA LEU A 14 -53.15 30.70 14.14
C LEU A 14 -51.79 31.34 14.46
N LEU A 15 -51.87 32.52 15.06
CA LEU A 15 -50.83 33.15 15.85
C LEU A 15 -50.65 32.33 17.14
N LEU A 16 -49.42 32.23 17.68
CA LEU A 16 -49.05 32.75 19.00
C LEU A 16 -47.62 32.35 19.39
N SER A 17 -46.82 33.40 19.59
CA SER A 17 -45.78 33.60 20.60
C SER A 17 -45.20 32.40 21.37
N ALA A 18 -43.88 32.32 21.24
CA ALA A 18 -42.89 31.99 22.28
C ALA A 18 -43.37 32.08 23.73
N CYS A 19 -43.11 31.01 24.49
CA CYS A 19 -42.55 31.05 25.84
C CYS A 19 -41.91 29.70 26.20
N SER A 20 -40.61 29.78 26.49
CA SER A 20 -39.76 28.92 27.34
C SER A 20 -40.17 27.46 27.61
N GLN A 21 -39.21 26.56 27.34
CA GLN A 21 -38.60 25.76 28.41
C GLN A 21 -37.25 25.22 27.92
N ASN A 22 -36.24 25.33 28.78
CA ASN A 22 -35.03 24.52 28.66
C ASN A 22 -35.47 23.06 28.71
N GLU A 23 -35.48 22.37 27.58
CA GLU A 23 -35.47 20.91 27.59
C GLU A 23 -34.06 20.49 28.05
N VAL A 24 -33.96 20.24 29.36
CA VAL A 24 -33.11 19.17 29.84
C VAL A 24 -33.65 17.92 29.17
N THR A 25 -33.03 17.48 28.08
CA THR A 25 -33.25 16.11 27.61
C THR A 25 -32.70 15.20 28.70
N GLU A 26 -33.60 14.76 29.57
CA GLU A 26 -33.38 13.59 30.41
C GLU A 26 -32.90 12.47 29.50
N VAL A 27 -31.62 12.13 29.65
CA VAL A 27 -31.07 10.92 29.05
C VAL A 27 -31.78 9.76 29.71
N SER A 28 -32.61 9.05 28.94
CA SER A 28 -33.24 7.80 29.38
C SER A 28 -32.15 6.90 30.01
N PRO A 29 -32.34 6.36 31.24
CA PRO A 29 -31.33 5.58 31.93
C PRO A 29 -31.02 4.20 31.30
N ASP A 30 -31.65 3.87 30.16
CA ASP A 30 -31.68 2.51 29.60
C ASP A 30 -31.13 2.40 28.17
N ALA A 31 -30.35 3.38 27.72
CA ALA A 31 -29.60 3.27 26.47
C ALA A 31 -28.20 2.72 26.77
N HIS A 32 -28.02 1.39 26.72
CA HIS A 32 -26.67 0.82 26.62
C HIS A 32 -25.98 1.43 25.38
N PRO A 33 -24.98 2.32 25.52
CA PRO A 33 -24.48 3.05 24.37
C PRO A 33 -23.61 2.13 23.53
N GLN A 34 -24.01 1.88 22.29
CA GLN A 34 -23.27 1.08 21.35
C GLN A 34 -21.91 1.72 21.04
N VAL A 35 -20.86 0.90 20.90
CA VAL A 35 -19.58 1.36 20.38
C VAL A 35 -19.71 1.54 18.87
N GLY A 36 -19.44 2.75 18.37
CA GLY A 36 -19.43 3.03 16.93
C GLY A 36 -17.99 3.18 16.41
N PHE A 37 -17.76 2.80 15.15
CA PHE A 37 -16.47 3.02 14.47
C PHE A 37 -16.66 3.84 13.19
N GLY A 38 -15.63 4.60 12.82
CA GLY A 38 -15.61 5.37 11.58
C GLY A 38 -14.23 5.42 10.93
N VAL A 39 -14.23 5.47 9.59
CA VAL A 39 -13.08 5.74 8.71
C VAL A 39 -13.56 6.69 7.60
N TYR A 40 -12.80 7.74 7.25
CA TYR A 40 -13.27 8.80 6.32
C TYR A 40 -13.14 8.52 4.84
N THR A 41 -14.06 8.94 3.99
CA THR A 41 -14.05 8.63 2.55
C THR A 41 -13.48 9.74 1.66
N GLY A 42 -12.42 9.47 0.90
CA GLY A 42 -11.87 10.35 -0.17
C GLY A 42 -11.83 9.63 -1.52
N VAL A 43 -11.98 10.38 -2.62
CA VAL A 43 -12.24 9.92 -4.01
C VAL A 43 -11.37 8.71 -4.44
N PRO A 44 -11.94 7.70 -5.11
CA PRO A 44 -11.22 6.48 -5.46
C PRO A 44 -10.11 6.71 -6.47
N THR A 45 -8.94 6.14 -6.22
CA THR A 45 -7.98 5.75 -7.26
C THR A 45 -7.87 4.24 -7.23
N ARG A 46 -8.56 3.59 -8.17
CA ARG A 46 -8.59 2.12 -8.30
C ARG A 46 -7.16 1.58 -8.45
N GLY A 47 -6.80 0.64 -7.55
CA GLY A 47 -5.64 -0.24 -7.62
C GLY A 47 -4.30 0.32 -7.15
N VAL A 48 -4.18 1.04 -6.02
CA VAL A 48 -2.93 1.83 -5.83
C VAL A 48 -2.50 2.40 -4.48
N ASP A 49 -3.26 2.28 -3.42
CA ASP A 49 -2.86 2.62 -2.05
C ASP A 49 -4.08 2.20 -1.23
N MET A 50 -3.89 1.81 0.02
CA MET A 50 -5.02 1.80 0.93
C MET A 50 -5.46 3.25 1.11
N THR A 51 -6.69 3.49 0.72
CA THR A 51 -7.43 4.72 0.97
C THR A 51 -8.71 4.28 1.64
N THR A 52 -9.44 5.20 2.23
CA THR A 52 -10.69 4.77 2.82
C THR A 52 -11.73 4.36 1.80
N GLU A 53 -11.67 4.85 0.56
CA GLU A 53 -12.57 4.36 -0.47
C GLU A 53 -12.25 2.91 -0.84
N SER A 54 -10.98 2.52 -0.88
CA SER A 54 -10.64 1.09 -1.03
C SER A 54 -11.02 0.28 0.21
N MET A 55 -10.98 0.85 1.43
CA MET A 55 -11.46 0.16 2.64
C MET A 55 -12.98 -0.09 2.62
N LYS A 56 -13.76 0.66 1.84
CA LYS A 56 -15.21 0.41 1.71
C LYS A 56 -15.56 -0.75 0.80
N ASP A 57 -14.58 -1.31 0.09
CA ASP A 57 -14.80 -2.52 -0.67
C ASP A 57 -15.31 -3.66 0.23
N ASP A 58 -15.90 -4.69 -0.38
CA ASP A 58 -16.37 -5.86 0.34
C ASP A 58 -15.18 -6.66 0.89
N PRO A 59 -15.04 -6.81 2.22
CA PRO A 59 -13.96 -7.59 2.82
C PRO A 59 -14.05 -9.09 2.53
N THR A 60 -15.22 -9.60 2.11
CA THR A 60 -15.43 -11.02 1.76
C THR A 60 -15.18 -11.33 0.29
N ASP A 61 -15.07 -10.31 -0.57
CA ASP A 61 -14.73 -10.51 -1.98
C ASP A 61 -13.26 -10.97 -2.10
N PRO A 62 -12.98 -12.14 -2.72
CA PRO A 62 -11.62 -12.67 -2.81
C PRO A 62 -10.66 -11.81 -3.64
N ASN A 63 -11.16 -10.83 -4.39
CA ASN A 63 -10.39 -9.96 -5.27
C ASN A 63 -10.27 -8.52 -4.78
N LYS A 64 -10.85 -8.18 -3.63
CA LYS A 64 -10.83 -6.82 -3.08
C LYS A 64 -10.20 -6.75 -1.69
N TYR A 65 -9.70 -5.57 -1.32
CA TYR A 65 -9.06 -5.31 -0.03
C TYR A 65 -9.89 -4.36 0.83
N GLY A 66 -11.09 -4.80 1.15
CA GLY A 66 -12.06 -4.08 1.97
C GLY A 66 -11.92 -4.33 3.47
N GLY A 67 -12.60 -3.49 4.24
CA GLY A 67 -12.74 -3.60 5.69
C GLY A 67 -11.44 -3.44 6.48
N PHE A 68 -11.58 -3.48 7.79
CA PHE A 68 -10.47 -3.48 8.74
C PHE A 68 -10.77 -4.35 9.95
N GLY A 69 -9.72 -4.86 10.59
CA GLY A 69 -9.82 -5.68 11.81
C GLY A 69 -9.49 -4.86 13.05
N ILE A 70 -10.24 -5.06 14.14
CA ILE A 70 -10.02 -4.40 15.43
C ILE A 70 -9.61 -5.39 16.53
N MET A 71 -8.59 -5.01 17.29
CA MET A 71 -8.25 -5.54 18.61
C MET A 71 -8.65 -4.53 19.67
N GLY A 72 -9.52 -4.93 20.60
CA GLY A 72 -10.07 -4.07 21.65
C GLY A 72 -9.73 -4.60 23.04
N TYR A 73 -9.24 -3.71 23.90
CA TYR A 73 -8.72 -4.03 25.24
C TYR A 73 -9.52 -3.23 26.26
N PHE A 74 -10.30 -3.92 27.08
CA PHE A 74 -10.91 -3.29 28.25
C PHE A 74 -9.87 -3.19 29.36
N THR A 75 -9.58 -1.98 29.83
CA THR A 75 -8.51 -1.72 30.82
C THR A 75 -9.06 -1.30 32.19
N GLY A 76 -10.39 -1.29 32.38
CA GLY A 76 -11.00 -0.71 33.57
C GLY A 76 -10.66 0.78 33.65
N GLN A 77 -10.29 1.29 34.83
CA GLN A 77 -9.97 2.71 35.00
C GLN A 77 -8.50 3.06 34.70
N ASP A 78 -7.66 2.05 34.46
CA ASP A 78 -6.24 2.23 34.18
C ASP A 78 -6.00 2.60 32.72
N ASP A 79 -4.97 3.41 32.48
CA ASP A 79 -4.46 3.68 31.14
C ASP A 79 -3.78 2.42 30.58
N PHE A 80 -3.95 2.17 29.28
CA PHE A 80 -3.41 1.01 28.60
C PHE A 80 -1.91 0.87 28.78
N GLU A 81 -1.17 1.98 28.71
CA GLU A 81 0.28 1.95 28.86
C GLU A 81 0.72 1.37 30.22
N THR A 82 -0.06 1.60 31.28
CA THR A 82 0.19 1.09 32.64
C THR A 82 -0.05 -0.41 32.73
N VAL A 83 -1.09 -0.92 32.05
CA VAL A 83 -1.55 -2.31 32.19
C VAL A 83 -1.23 -3.20 30.99
N LYS A 84 -0.59 -2.67 29.92
CA LYS A 84 -0.38 -3.36 28.64
C LYS A 84 0.19 -4.77 28.79
N ASN A 85 1.11 -4.98 29.72
CA ASN A 85 1.77 -6.28 29.93
C ASN A 85 0.86 -7.34 30.58
N ASN A 86 -0.34 -6.96 31.02
CA ASN A 86 -1.28 -7.82 31.74
C ASN A 86 -2.62 -8.00 31.03
N VAL A 87 -2.95 -7.11 30.09
CA VAL A 87 -4.22 -7.16 29.35
C VAL A 87 -4.07 -7.86 28.02
N THR A 88 -5.11 -8.60 27.65
CA THR A 88 -5.30 -9.24 26.34
C THR A 88 -6.42 -8.49 25.59
N PRO A 89 -6.62 -8.73 24.27
CA PRO A 89 -7.73 -8.15 23.51
C PRO A 89 -9.10 -8.74 23.95
N SER A 90 -9.50 -8.43 25.18
CA SER A 90 -10.64 -9.00 25.90
C SER A 90 -11.99 -8.47 25.42
N PHE A 91 -12.01 -7.35 24.70
CA PHE A 91 -13.23 -6.70 24.23
C PHE A 91 -13.55 -7.08 22.77
N MET A 92 -12.53 -7.04 21.91
CA MET A 92 -12.61 -7.41 20.48
C MET A 92 -11.32 -8.10 20.06
N HIS A 93 -11.42 -9.21 19.32
CA HIS A 93 -10.27 -9.87 18.72
C HIS A 93 -10.53 -10.09 17.23
N ASN A 94 -9.67 -9.49 16.39
CA ASN A 94 -9.82 -9.41 14.94
C ASN A 94 -11.27 -9.14 14.49
N GLN A 95 -11.95 -8.23 15.18
CA GLN A 95 -13.35 -7.90 14.89
C GLN A 95 -13.40 -7.23 13.52
N MET A 96 -14.05 -7.87 12.56
CA MET A 96 -14.28 -7.30 11.24
C MET A 96 -15.18 -6.08 11.37
N VAL A 97 -14.74 -4.97 10.78
CA VAL A 97 -15.55 -3.79 10.52
C VAL A 97 -15.61 -3.57 9.01
N GLU A 98 -16.81 -3.41 8.49
CA GLU A 98 -17.09 -3.32 7.06
C GLU A 98 -18.03 -2.16 6.75
N TYR A 99 -17.97 -1.65 5.52
CA TYR A 99 -18.86 -0.57 5.09
C TYR A 99 -20.08 -1.16 4.38
N LYS A 100 -21.26 -1.03 4.98
CA LYS A 100 -22.54 -1.51 4.42
C LYS A 100 -23.61 -0.45 4.57
N ASN A 101 -24.44 -0.28 3.53
CA ASN A 101 -25.59 0.63 3.53
C ASN A 101 -25.24 2.08 3.95
N GLY A 102 -24.07 2.57 3.56
CA GLY A 102 -23.66 3.95 3.87
C GLY A 102 -23.01 4.14 5.25
N ALA A 103 -22.78 3.07 6.02
CA ALA A 103 -22.19 3.16 7.35
C ALA A 103 -21.18 2.04 7.61
N TRP A 104 -20.23 2.31 8.50
CA TRP A 104 -19.36 1.29 9.07
C TRP A 104 -20.14 0.46 10.09
N THR A 105 -20.09 -0.86 9.96
CA THR A 105 -20.82 -1.80 10.82
C THR A 105 -19.95 -2.99 11.17
N TYR A 106 -20.33 -3.69 12.24
CA TYR A 106 -19.69 -4.90 12.70
C TYR A 106 -20.68 -5.75 13.50
N SER A 107 -20.38 -7.04 13.61
CA SER A 107 -21.19 -8.00 14.37
C SER A 107 -20.28 -9.00 15.09
N PRO A 108 -20.59 -9.37 16.34
CA PRO A 108 -21.69 -8.87 17.17
C PRO A 108 -21.44 -7.46 17.72
N VAL A 109 -22.52 -6.70 17.93
CA VAL A 109 -22.47 -5.35 18.50
C VAL A 109 -21.89 -5.37 19.92
N LYS A 110 -21.11 -4.35 20.27
CA LYS A 110 -20.52 -4.14 21.60
C LYS A 110 -21.00 -2.82 22.19
N TYR A 111 -21.02 -2.75 23.51
CA TYR A 111 -21.51 -1.60 24.26
C TYR A 111 -20.43 -1.06 25.17
N TRP A 112 -20.47 0.25 25.43
CA TRP A 112 -19.58 0.87 26.38
C TRP A 112 -19.85 0.36 27.81
N PRO A 113 -18.81 0.24 28.65
CA PRO A 113 -18.97 -0.06 30.06
C PRO A 113 -19.78 1.04 30.76
N ASN A 114 -20.51 0.67 31.82
CA ASN A 114 -21.40 1.59 32.53
C ASN A 114 -20.72 2.32 33.69
N ARG A 115 -19.58 1.82 34.18
CA ARG A 115 -18.84 2.45 35.26
C ARG A 115 -18.09 3.67 34.71
N GLU A 116 -18.20 4.79 35.39
CA GLU A 116 -17.49 6.01 35.03
C GLU A 116 -15.97 5.77 34.98
N HIS A 117 -15.31 6.35 33.99
CA HIS A 117 -13.87 6.21 33.71
C HIS A 117 -13.38 4.83 33.30
N ASP A 118 -14.28 3.89 33.03
CA ASP A 118 -13.88 2.65 32.37
C ASP A 118 -13.44 2.93 30.93
N LYS A 119 -12.25 2.44 30.59
CA LYS A 119 -11.55 2.70 29.35
C LYS A 119 -11.48 1.46 28.47
N ILE A 120 -11.51 1.72 27.16
CA ILE A 120 -11.22 0.73 26.13
C ILE A 120 -10.16 1.32 25.19
N SER A 121 -9.12 0.53 24.94
CA SER A 121 -8.10 0.85 23.94
C SER A 121 -8.29 -0.03 22.70
N PHE A 122 -8.20 0.59 21.53
CA PHE A 122 -8.42 -0.05 20.25
C PHE A 122 -7.17 0.04 19.37
N PHE A 123 -6.83 -1.07 18.73
CA PHE A 123 -5.82 -1.15 17.68
C PHE A 123 -6.49 -1.72 16.44
N ALA A 124 -6.23 -1.12 15.28
CA ALA A 124 -6.86 -1.50 14.03
C ALA A 124 -5.82 -1.69 12.93
N TYR A 125 -6.16 -2.53 11.95
CA TYR A 125 -5.37 -2.69 10.73
C TYR A 125 -6.27 -2.90 9.51
N ALA A 126 -5.77 -2.51 8.35
CA ALA A 126 -6.44 -2.76 7.08
C ALA A 126 -5.40 -3.16 6.00
N PRO A 127 -5.81 -3.95 4.98
CA PRO A 127 -7.15 -4.52 4.81
C PRO A 127 -7.45 -5.67 5.79
N TYR A 128 -8.73 -5.98 5.99
CA TYR A 128 -9.14 -7.10 6.85
C TYR A 128 -8.71 -8.46 6.30
N GLU A 129 -8.27 -9.35 7.20
CA GLU A 129 -8.02 -10.77 6.94
C GLU A 129 -8.93 -11.62 7.83
N ASP A 130 -9.76 -12.48 7.21
CA ASP A 130 -10.61 -13.43 7.92
C ASP A 130 -9.80 -14.65 8.40
N ASP A 131 -8.92 -15.16 7.55
CA ASP A 131 -7.97 -16.24 7.82
C ASP A 131 -6.72 -15.72 8.53
N TRP A 132 -6.96 -15.00 9.61
CA TRP A 132 -5.95 -14.23 10.35
C TRP A 132 -4.81 -15.07 10.94
N ARG A 133 -4.92 -16.40 10.92
CA ARG A 133 -3.85 -17.32 11.33
C ARG A 133 -2.90 -17.65 10.19
N ASN A 134 -3.37 -17.62 8.95
CA ASN A 134 -2.60 -18.07 7.78
C ASN A 134 -2.35 -16.95 6.77
N GLY A 135 -3.12 -15.86 6.81
CA GLY A 135 -2.92 -14.68 5.96
C GLY A 135 -3.16 -14.95 4.48
N THR A 136 -4.15 -15.79 4.16
CA THR A 136 -4.30 -16.31 2.79
C THR A 136 -4.73 -15.24 1.78
N LYS A 137 -5.45 -14.18 2.22
CA LYS A 137 -5.96 -13.14 1.33
C LYS A 137 -5.08 -11.90 1.26
N ALA A 138 -4.72 -11.31 2.39
CA ALA A 138 -3.94 -10.08 2.49
C ALA A 138 -2.46 -10.33 2.84
N GLY A 139 -2.09 -11.57 3.22
CA GLY A 139 -0.75 -11.85 3.72
C GLY A 139 -0.57 -11.37 5.17
N VAL A 140 -1.67 -11.16 5.89
CA VAL A 140 -1.68 -10.62 7.26
C VAL A 140 -2.01 -11.73 8.24
N THR A 141 -1.19 -11.94 9.26
CA THR A 141 -1.58 -12.72 10.43
C THR A 141 -1.49 -11.90 11.68
N VAL A 142 -2.45 -12.07 12.60
CA VAL A 142 -2.54 -11.25 13.81
C VAL A 142 -2.25 -12.08 15.07
N SER A 143 -1.90 -11.40 16.16
CA SER A 143 -1.69 -12.04 17.46
C SER A 143 -2.93 -12.79 17.96
N GLU A 144 -2.72 -13.93 18.61
CA GLU A 144 -3.77 -14.70 19.29
C GLU A 144 -4.48 -13.89 20.38
N ALA A 145 -5.74 -14.22 20.68
CA ALA A 145 -6.55 -13.51 21.67
C ALA A 145 -6.00 -13.62 23.11
N THR A 146 -5.08 -14.56 23.36
CA THR A 146 -4.42 -14.79 24.64
C THR A 146 -3.10 -14.01 24.79
N VAL A 147 -2.61 -13.40 23.72
CA VAL A 147 -1.38 -12.59 23.75
C VAL A 147 -1.65 -11.30 24.52
N LYS A 148 -0.80 -11.03 25.50
CA LYS A 148 -0.81 -9.80 26.28
C LYS A 148 -0.03 -8.70 25.56
N GLY A 149 -0.38 -7.44 25.79
CA GLY A 149 0.32 -6.30 25.22
C GLY A 149 -0.28 -5.78 23.93
N ILE A 150 0.46 -4.86 23.29
CA ILE A 150 0.13 -4.31 21.97
C ILE A 150 0.03 -5.49 20.98
N PRO A 151 -1.05 -5.59 20.19
CA PRO A 151 -1.17 -6.66 19.22
C PRO A 151 -0.09 -6.54 18.15
N TYR A 152 0.26 -7.66 17.53
CA TYR A 152 1.21 -7.67 16.42
C TYR A 152 0.55 -8.18 15.14
N ILE A 153 1.17 -7.82 14.02
CA ILE A 153 0.85 -8.33 12.68
C ILE A 153 2.11 -8.95 12.10
N SER A 154 2.07 -10.20 11.65
CA SER A 154 3.07 -10.71 10.71
C SER A 154 2.56 -10.47 9.31
N PHE A 155 3.36 -9.83 8.47
CA PHE A 155 2.99 -9.48 7.11
C PHE A 155 3.91 -10.20 6.13
N GLN A 156 3.30 -10.81 5.12
CA GLN A 156 3.94 -11.51 4.02
C GLN A 156 3.58 -10.81 2.71
N LEU A 157 4.60 -10.37 1.97
CA LEU A 157 4.43 -9.82 0.64
C LEU A 157 3.78 -10.84 -0.29
N LYS A 158 3.03 -10.32 -1.27
CA LYS A 158 2.47 -11.14 -2.34
C LYS A 158 3.59 -11.78 -3.17
N PRO A 159 3.39 -13.03 -3.62
CA PRO A 159 4.30 -13.64 -4.57
C PRO A 159 4.29 -12.88 -5.90
N GLU A 160 5.34 -13.06 -6.68
CA GLU A 160 5.64 -12.34 -7.94
C GLU A 160 4.49 -12.41 -8.94
N ASP A 161 3.77 -13.54 -9.01
CA ASP A 161 2.66 -13.77 -9.92
C ASP A 161 1.39 -12.97 -9.56
N LYS A 162 1.37 -12.34 -8.38
CA LYS A 162 0.24 -11.56 -7.81
C LYS A 162 0.62 -10.12 -7.43
N LEU A 163 1.69 -9.57 -8.01
CA LEU A 163 2.12 -8.19 -7.71
C LEU A 163 1.16 -7.10 -8.22
N ASP A 164 0.27 -7.43 -9.15
CA ASP A 164 -0.86 -6.57 -9.51
C ASP A 164 -1.90 -6.42 -8.37
N ARG A 165 -1.72 -7.18 -7.28
CA ARG A 165 -2.56 -7.19 -6.08
C ARG A 165 -1.75 -7.05 -4.80
N MET A 166 -0.64 -6.31 -4.84
CA MET A 166 0.11 -6.01 -3.61
C MET A 166 -0.76 -5.30 -2.59
N VAL A 167 -0.44 -5.55 -1.32
CA VAL A 167 -1.17 -5.02 -0.18
C VAL A 167 -0.38 -3.87 0.41
N ASP A 168 -1.04 -2.72 0.52
CA ASP A 168 -0.58 -1.62 1.36
C ASP A 168 -1.13 -1.86 2.77
N LEU A 169 -0.26 -2.24 3.71
CA LEU A 169 -0.67 -2.48 5.10
C LEU A 169 -0.71 -1.16 5.85
N VAL A 170 -1.88 -0.85 6.41
CA VAL A 170 -2.08 0.33 7.24
C VAL A 170 -2.57 -0.04 8.63
N VAL A 171 -2.18 0.73 9.64
CA VAL A 171 -2.53 0.48 11.04
C VAL A 171 -3.00 1.75 11.72
N ALA A 172 -3.75 1.62 12.81
CA ALA A 172 -4.17 2.74 13.64
C ALA A 172 -4.33 2.29 15.10
N ASP A 173 -4.23 3.23 16.04
CA ASP A 173 -4.62 2.99 17.42
C ASP A 173 -5.37 4.19 18.02
N GLN A 174 -6.24 3.89 18.98
CA GLN A 174 -7.04 4.82 19.74
C GLN A 174 -7.08 4.29 21.18
N ARG A 175 -6.22 4.83 22.03
CA ARG A 175 -6.08 4.37 23.41
C ARG A 175 -6.97 5.16 24.37
N ASP A 176 -7.28 4.49 25.47
CA ASP A 176 -7.86 5.06 26.68
C ASP A 176 -9.17 5.82 26.41
N LYS A 177 -10.02 5.21 25.57
CA LYS A 177 -11.31 5.81 25.20
C LYS A 177 -12.35 5.50 26.24
N GLU A 178 -13.10 6.53 26.60
CA GLU A 178 -14.27 6.47 27.46
C GLU A 178 -15.51 6.81 26.64
N TYR A 179 -16.68 6.41 27.12
CA TYR A 179 -17.92 6.91 26.57
C TYR A 179 -18.03 8.42 26.82
N THR A 180 -18.32 9.19 25.77
CA THR A 180 -18.69 10.60 25.92
C THR A 180 -19.96 10.86 25.14
N SER A 181 -20.88 11.63 25.72
CA SER A 181 -22.10 12.05 25.02
C SER A 181 -21.80 12.98 23.84
N SER A 182 -20.69 13.73 23.89
CA SER A 182 -20.27 14.66 22.84
C SER A 182 -19.88 13.98 21.53
N ASN A 183 -19.40 12.73 21.55
CA ASN A 183 -19.11 11.94 20.35
C ASN A 183 -20.08 10.76 20.15
N ALA A 184 -21.17 10.70 20.92
CA ALA A 184 -22.12 9.58 20.93
C ALA A 184 -21.46 8.19 21.09
N GLY A 185 -20.32 8.10 21.79
CA GLY A 185 -19.58 6.85 21.95
C GLY A 185 -18.85 6.35 20.70
N LYS A 186 -18.53 7.23 19.75
CA LYS A 186 -17.85 6.87 18.49
C LYS A 186 -16.33 6.92 18.63
N VAL A 187 -15.64 5.93 18.06
CA VAL A 187 -14.18 5.86 17.96
C VAL A 187 -13.77 6.07 16.50
N SER A 188 -12.95 7.09 16.26
CA SER A 188 -12.46 7.44 14.92
C SER A 188 -11.00 7.04 14.77
N PHE A 189 -10.65 6.37 13.68
CA PHE A 189 -9.27 5.97 13.39
C PHE A 189 -8.63 6.86 12.33
N THR A 190 -7.35 7.18 12.54
CA THR A 190 -6.45 7.70 11.50
C THR A 190 -5.46 6.58 11.17
N PHE A 191 -5.56 6.02 9.97
CA PHE A 191 -4.69 4.94 9.54
C PHE A 191 -3.39 5.49 8.97
N GLU A 192 -2.27 4.92 9.41
CA GLU A 192 -0.95 5.22 8.87
C GLU A 192 -0.43 4.07 8.00
N HIS A 193 0.26 4.45 6.92
CA HIS A 193 0.99 3.50 6.10
C HIS A 193 2.17 2.90 6.88
N THR A 194 2.35 1.59 6.78
CA THR A 194 3.47 0.92 7.45
C THR A 194 4.64 0.66 6.50
N LEU A 195 4.42 0.68 5.19
CA LEU A 195 5.37 0.22 4.19
C LEU A 195 6.17 1.37 3.55
N SER A 196 7.13 1.01 2.69
CA SER A 196 7.77 1.91 1.72
C SER A 196 7.09 1.76 0.37
N ARG A 197 6.76 2.87 -0.29
CA ARG A 197 6.14 2.85 -1.63
C ARG A 197 7.16 3.17 -2.70
N ILE A 198 7.23 2.38 -3.78
CA ILE A 198 8.26 2.56 -4.83
C ILE A 198 7.66 2.51 -6.23
N SER A 199 8.16 3.39 -7.09
CA SER A 199 7.96 3.36 -8.53
C SER A 199 9.25 3.70 -9.28
N PHE A 200 9.27 3.38 -10.57
CA PHE A 200 10.40 3.65 -11.46
C PHE A 200 9.93 4.33 -12.73
N ARG A 201 10.77 5.22 -13.25
CA ARG A 201 10.69 5.77 -14.61
C ARG A 201 12.08 5.74 -15.24
N ALA A 202 12.17 5.65 -16.57
CA ALA A 202 13.44 5.63 -17.27
C ALA A 202 13.52 6.66 -18.39
N GLN A 203 14.73 7.17 -18.63
CA GLN A 203 15.06 8.02 -19.77
C GLN A 203 16.42 7.60 -20.34
N LEU A 204 16.64 7.89 -21.62
CA LEU A 204 18.00 7.85 -22.15
C LEU A 204 18.86 8.91 -21.46
N GLY A 205 20.12 8.57 -21.19
CA GLY A 205 21.03 9.45 -20.49
C GLY A 205 21.64 10.54 -21.38
N ALA A 206 22.80 11.05 -20.99
CA ALA A 206 23.47 12.11 -21.73
C ALA A 206 24.24 11.53 -22.93
N GLY A 207 24.06 12.10 -24.12
CA GLY A 207 24.72 11.64 -25.34
C GLY A 207 23.90 11.92 -26.59
N ASP A 208 24.47 11.62 -27.75
CA ASP A 208 23.74 11.66 -29.01
C ASP A 208 22.95 10.38 -29.21
N PHE A 209 21.64 10.49 -28.98
CA PHE A 209 20.66 9.44 -29.18
C PHE A 209 19.68 9.79 -30.30
N ALA A 210 20.02 10.73 -31.20
CA ALA A 210 19.11 11.19 -32.24
C ALA A 210 18.59 10.04 -33.14
N GLY A 211 19.39 8.99 -33.32
CA GLY A 211 18.98 7.77 -34.04
C GLY A 211 17.99 6.88 -33.30
N MET A 212 17.83 7.01 -31.98
CA MET A 212 16.85 6.28 -31.18
C MET A 212 15.51 7.03 -31.18
N ASP A 213 14.83 7.03 -32.32
CA ASP A 213 13.58 7.76 -32.57
C ASP A 213 12.34 7.06 -31.99
N GLY A 214 12.47 5.87 -31.41
CA GLY A 214 11.34 5.08 -30.92
C GLY A 214 10.64 4.26 -32.01
N THR A 215 10.97 4.42 -33.29
CA THR A 215 10.35 3.67 -34.39
C THR A 215 11.35 2.74 -35.06
N ASN A 216 12.49 3.28 -35.45
CA ASN A 216 13.58 2.55 -36.09
C ASN A 216 14.61 2.06 -35.09
N SER A 217 14.84 2.78 -33.99
CA SER A 217 15.71 2.31 -32.91
C SER A 217 15.27 2.83 -31.55
N PHE A 218 15.46 2.00 -30.52
CA PHE A 218 15.05 2.27 -29.14
C PHE A 218 15.72 1.31 -28.16
N VAL A 219 15.73 1.69 -26.89
CA VAL A 219 15.97 0.77 -25.78
C VAL A 219 14.62 0.16 -25.36
N TYR A 220 14.61 -1.11 -25.03
CA TYR A 220 13.42 -1.88 -24.67
C TYR A 220 13.65 -2.61 -23.35
N ILE A 221 13.13 -2.10 -22.24
CA ILE A 221 13.25 -2.77 -20.93
C ILE A 221 12.26 -3.92 -20.90
N THR A 222 12.74 -5.17 -20.77
CA THR A 222 11.87 -6.35 -20.85
C THR A 222 11.64 -7.03 -19.50
N HIS A 223 12.62 -7.00 -18.60
CA HIS A 223 12.51 -7.57 -17.26
C HIS A 223 13.09 -6.66 -16.19
N MET A 224 12.50 -6.72 -14.99
CA MET A 224 13.01 -6.11 -13.77
C MET A 224 12.86 -7.06 -12.60
N TRP A 225 13.82 -7.10 -11.69
CA TRP A 225 13.74 -7.93 -10.49
C TRP A 225 14.51 -7.32 -9.31
N ILE A 226 14.16 -7.72 -8.09
CA ILE A 226 14.96 -7.45 -6.89
C ILE A 226 15.92 -8.63 -6.69
N VAL A 227 17.21 -8.36 -6.51
CA VAL A 227 18.22 -9.41 -6.43
C VAL A 227 18.18 -10.12 -5.06
N GLY A 228 18.02 -11.44 -5.09
CA GLY A 228 17.93 -12.31 -3.91
C GLY A 228 19.28 -12.60 -3.26
N THR A 229 19.27 -13.27 -2.09
CA THR A 229 20.50 -13.65 -1.37
C THR A 229 21.18 -14.91 -1.89
N ASP A 230 20.48 -15.75 -2.64
CA ASP A 230 20.95 -17.07 -3.05
C ASP A 230 20.52 -17.44 -4.47
N HIS A 231 21.51 -17.69 -5.33
CA HIS A 231 21.35 -18.15 -6.72
C HIS A 231 21.65 -19.64 -6.92
N SER A 232 21.76 -20.43 -5.84
CA SER A 232 22.18 -21.84 -5.88
C SER A 232 21.13 -22.79 -6.46
N ALA A 233 19.85 -22.43 -6.37
CA ALA A 233 18.74 -23.24 -6.86
C ALA A 233 18.40 -22.91 -8.32
N ALA A 234 17.96 -23.90 -9.10
CA ALA A 234 17.49 -23.65 -10.46
C ALA A 234 16.30 -22.66 -10.46
N GLY A 235 16.38 -21.63 -11.30
CA GLY A 235 15.36 -20.59 -11.41
C GLY A 235 15.44 -19.48 -10.34
N SER A 236 16.45 -19.50 -9.46
CA SER A 236 16.65 -18.45 -8.45
C SER A 236 17.41 -17.22 -8.97
N ASN A 237 18.12 -17.35 -10.10
CA ASN A 237 18.78 -16.25 -10.81
C ASN A 237 17.92 -15.89 -12.04
N LEU A 238 17.50 -14.62 -12.12
CA LEU A 238 16.70 -14.10 -13.23
C LEU A 238 17.53 -13.40 -14.33
N SER A 239 18.87 -13.41 -14.20
CA SER A 239 19.76 -13.04 -15.31
C SER A 239 19.56 -13.98 -16.50
N LEU A 240 19.31 -13.39 -17.66
CA LEU A 240 19.22 -14.05 -18.97
C LEU A 240 20.57 -14.09 -19.70
N ILE A 241 21.52 -13.23 -19.31
CA ILE A 241 22.83 -13.12 -19.98
C ILE A 241 23.93 -13.87 -19.24
N ASP A 242 23.92 -13.83 -17.91
CA ASP A 242 24.94 -14.46 -17.07
C ASP A 242 24.30 -15.40 -16.03
N PRO A 243 24.24 -16.71 -16.33
CA PRO A 243 23.80 -17.72 -15.37
C PRO A 243 24.61 -17.74 -14.06
N ALA A 244 25.84 -17.19 -14.06
CA ALA A 244 26.70 -17.07 -12.90
C ALA A 244 26.66 -15.67 -12.25
N SER A 245 25.71 -14.81 -12.65
CA SER A 245 25.50 -13.49 -12.04
C SER A 245 25.40 -13.60 -10.52
N PRO A 246 26.17 -12.79 -9.76
CA PRO A 246 26.25 -12.94 -8.31
C PRO A 246 24.96 -12.51 -7.63
N ALA A 247 24.53 -13.33 -6.66
CA ALA A 247 23.46 -12.98 -5.73
C ALA A 247 23.84 -11.76 -4.86
N ASN A 248 22.85 -11.16 -4.22
CA ASN A 248 23.03 -10.13 -3.21
C ASN A 248 23.04 -10.76 -1.81
N ALA A 249 24.16 -11.38 -1.42
CA ALA A 249 24.26 -12.13 -0.16
C ALA A 249 23.84 -11.35 1.10
N GLU A 250 24.05 -10.02 1.10
CA GLU A 250 23.71 -9.13 2.21
C GLU A 250 22.37 -8.41 2.02
N SER A 251 21.51 -8.91 1.11
CA SER A 251 20.22 -8.29 0.81
C SER A 251 19.37 -8.12 2.06
N LYS A 252 18.67 -7.00 2.13
CA LYS A 252 17.67 -6.70 3.17
C LYS A 252 16.26 -6.61 2.56
N PHE A 253 16.04 -7.31 1.45
CA PHE A 253 14.72 -7.42 0.85
C PHE A 253 13.84 -8.39 1.64
N TYR A 254 13.15 -7.84 2.64
CA TYR A 254 12.22 -8.60 3.48
C TYR A 254 10.92 -8.91 2.72
N THR A 255 10.64 -10.20 2.51
CA THR A 255 9.34 -10.67 2.02
C THR A 255 8.38 -10.96 3.16
N LYS A 256 8.89 -11.13 4.37
CA LYS A 256 8.10 -11.29 5.60
C LYS A 256 8.75 -10.56 6.75
N ALA A 257 7.97 -9.90 7.58
CA ALA A 257 8.41 -9.34 8.86
C ALA A 257 7.23 -9.17 9.82
N LYS A 258 7.53 -8.74 11.04
CA LYS A 258 6.53 -8.51 12.09
C LYS A 258 6.41 -7.04 12.42
N TRP A 259 5.20 -6.51 12.28
CA TRP A 259 4.81 -5.25 12.88
C TRP A 259 4.41 -5.50 14.34
N ALA A 260 5.23 -5.04 15.29
CA ALA A 260 5.00 -5.20 16.73
C ALA A 260 5.54 -3.98 17.46
N GLU A 261 4.97 -3.67 18.63
CA GLU A 261 5.41 -2.50 19.42
C GLU A 261 5.44 -1.21 18.56
N LEU A 262 4.49 -1.10 17.63
CA LEU A 262 4.32 0.01 16.69
C LEU A 262 5.48 0.25 15.69
N HIS A 263 6.33 -0.74 15.41
CA HIS A 263 7.31 -0.70 14.33
C HIS A 263 7.51 -2.07 13.66
N TRP A 264 8.18 -2.06 12.51
CA TRP A 264 8.74 -3.26 11.92
C TRP A 264 9.90 -3.82 12.73
N ASN A 265 9.77 -5.09 13.09
CA ASN A 265 10.77 -5.91 13.74
C ASN A 265 11.31 -6.93 12.74
N TYR A 266 12.63 -6.97 12.60
CA TYR A 266 13.35 -7.86 11.67
C TYR A 266 13.99 -9.05 12.41
N GLY A 267 13.26 -9.58 13.40
CA GLY A 267 13.72 -10.68 14.26
C GLY A 267 13.77 -12.03 13.55
N SER A 268 13.76 -13.11 14.33
CA SER A 268 13.91 -14.48 13.80
C SER A 268 12.76 -14.96 12.89
N ASP A 269 11.65 -14.24 12.85
CA ASP A 269 10.48 -14.50 12.01
C ASP A 269 10.45 -13.69 10.71
N ALA A 270 11.42 -12.78 10.53
CA ALA A 270 11.60 -12.08 9.27
C ALA A 270 12.23 -13.02 8.22
N VAL A 271 11.78 -12.88 6.98
CA VAL A 271 12.27 -13.66 5.83
C VAL A 271 12.81 -12.69 4.79
N ILE A 272 14.06 -12.92 4.40
CA ILE A 272 14.70 -12.26 3.26
C ILE A 272 14.60 -13.19 2.06
N ALA A 273 14.30 -12.66 0.88
CA ALA A 273 14.20 -13.48 -0.32
C ALA A 273 15.55 -14.15 -0.65
N GLY A 274 15.53 -15.48 -0.72
CA GLY A 274 16.63 -16.28 -1.29
C GLY A 274 16.74 -16.04 -2.80
N PRO A 275 15.76 -16.48 -3.59
CA PRO A 275 15.77 -16.24 -5.03
C PRO A 275 15.51 -14.77 -5.38
N ASP A 276 15.90 -14.40 -6.61
CA ASP A 276 15.49 -13.18 -7.27
C ASP A 276 13.97 -13.04 -7.31
N PHE A 277 13.49 -11.82 -7.12
CA PHE A 277 12.06 -11.50 -7.06
C PHE A 277 11.61 -10.71 -8.29
N SER A 278 10.92 -11.36 -9.22
CA SER A 278 10.45 -10.75 -10.47
C SER A 278 9.44 -9.63 -10.24
N LEU A 279 9.60 -8.53 -10.98
CA LEU A 279 8.69 -7.38 -11.01
C LEU A 279 7.84 -7.32 -12.29
N ASP A 280 7.94 -8.33 -13.16
CA ASP A 280 7.36 -8.31 -14.51
C ASP A 280 5.86 -8.06 -14.53
N LYS A 281 5.12 -8.53 -13.52
CA LYS A 281 3.68 -8.31 -13.38
C LYS A 281 3.29 -6.85 -13.24
N MET A 282 4.21 -6.00 -12.81
CA MET A 282 3.98 -4.57 -12.60
C MET A 282 4.33 -3.72 -13.82
N LEU A 283 5.17 -4.24 -14.72
CA LEU A 283 5.71 -3.50 -15.85
C LEU A 283 4.62 -3.13 -16.85
N ASP A 284 4.67 -1.89 -17.35
CA ASP A 284 3.78 -1.38 -18.41
C ASP A 284 4.32 -1.72 -19.80
N VAL A 285 4.45 -3.02 -20.06
CA VAL A 285 5.00 -3.52 -21.32
C VAL A 285 4.02 -3.33 -22.48
N GLU A 286 4.55 -3.01 -23.66
CA GLU A 286 3.75 -2.88 -24.88
C GLU A 286 3.03 -4.19 -25.23
N ASN A 287 1.78 -4.08 -25.71
CA ASN A 287 0.99 -5.21 -26.19
C ASN A 287 0.18 -4.82 -27.45
N PRO A 288 0.47 -5.39 -28.63
CA PRO A 288 1.53 -6.36 -28.90
C PRO A 288 2.94 -5.74 -28.72
N GLY A 289 3.93 -6.59 -28.46
CA GLY A 289 5.34 -6.20 -28.38
C GLY A 289 6.00 -6.17 -29.77
N ILE A 290 7.28 -6.49 -29.82
CA ILE A 290 8.07 -6.51 -31.06
C ILE A 290 8.40 -7.95 -31.50
N GLU A 291 8.56 -8.13 -32.82
CA GLU A 291 9.03 -9.37 -33.44
C GLU A 291 10.52 -9.25 -33.78
N ILE A 292 11.30 -10.26 -33.40
CA ILE A 292 12.75 -10.32 -33.57
C ILE A 292 13.08 -11.19 -34.80
N SER A 293 13.94 -10.68 -35.68
CA SER A 293 14.31 -11.38 -36.93
C SER A 293 15.12 -12.65 -36.69
N ASN A 294 16.10 -12.59 -35.79
CA ASN A 294 17.04 -13.67 -35.49
C ASN A 294 17.23 -13.77 -33.96
N PRO A 295 16.29 -14.37 -33.22
CA PRO A 295 16.42 -14.47 -31.77
C PRO A 295 17.62 -15.34 -31.39
N THR A 296 18.45 -14.85 -30.48
CA THR A 296 19.53 -15.65 -29.88
C THR A 296 18.92 -16.79 -29.05
N THR A 297 19.60 -17.94 -28.96
CA THR A 297 19.19 -19.05 -28.09
C THR A 297 18.87 -18.55 -26.68
N GLY A 298 17.70 -18.94 -26.15
CA GLY A 298 17.22 -18.48 -24.84
C GLY A 298 16.33 -17.24 -24.87
N HIS A 299 16.20 -16.57 -26.03
CA HIS A 299 15.31 -15.42 -26.21
C HIS A 299 14.13 -15.73 -27.13
N ASN A 300 12.98 -15.13 -26.84
CA ASN A 300 11.76 -15.34 -27.61
C ASN A 300 11.79 -14.55 -28.94
N ALA A 301 11.21 -15.13 -30.00
CA ALA A 301 11.04 -14.45 -31.28
C ALA A 301 10.07 -13.25 -31.20
N ALA A 302 9.18 -13.25 -30.21
CA ALA A 302 8.32 -12.12 -29.87
C ALA A 302 8.62 -11.70 -28.43
N THR A 303 8.95 -10.43 -28.22
CA THR A 303 9.26 -9.89 -26.89
C THR A 303 8.41 -8.67 -26.57
N LYS A 304 8.08 -8.50 -25.29
CA LYS A 304 7.36 -7.34 -24.78
C LYS A 304 8.26 -6.58 -23.82
N GLY A 305 8.11 -5.28 -23.81
CA GLY A 305 8.95 -4.40 -23.02
C GLY A 305 8.46 -2.97 -23.09
N ILE A 306 9.22 -2.09 -22.46
CA ILE A 306 8.92 -0.67 -22.32
C ILE A 306 9.89 0.11 -23.20
N ARG A 307 9.34 0.87 -24.14
CA ARG A 307 10.10 1.58 -25.15
C ARG A 307 10.63 2.90 -24.63
N ILE A 308 11.95 3.02 -24.62
CA ILE A 308 12.68 4.23 -24.23
C ILE A 308 13.39 4.78 -25.47
N SER A 309 13.07 6.02 -25.83
CA SER A 309 13.61 6.70 -27.02
C SER A 309 14.19 8.08 -26.65
N SER A 310 14.77 8.76 -27.64
CA SER A 310 15.30 10.12 -27.51
C SER A 310 14.27 11.14 -27.03
N SER A 311 12.97 10.89 -27.21
CA SER A 311 11.92 11.76 -26.67
C SER A 311 11.90 11.81 -25.15
N SER A 312 12.47 10.79 -24.48
CA SER A 312 12.57 10.72 -23.01
C SER A 312 13.67 11.59 -22.41
N GLN A 313 14.60 12.13 -23.22
CA GLN A 313 15.77 12.85 -22.73
C GLN A 313 15.45 14.27 -22.18
N ARG A 314 16.48 14.84 -21.53
CA ARG A 314 16.65 16.24 -21.07
C ARG A 314 16.03 16.57 -19.72
N THR A 315 14.76 16.24 -19.51
CA THR A 315 14.03 16.61 -18.29
C THR A 315 13.34 15.40 -17.71
N VAL A 316 13.35 15.28 -16.38
CA VAL A 316 12.76 14.12 -15.69
C VAL A 316 11.27 13.92 -15.97
N ASP A 317 10.54 14.98 -16.34
CA ASP A 317 9.13 14.93 -16.73
C ASP A 317 8.88 14.18 -18.05
N LYS A 318 9.93 13.93 -18.84
CA LYS A 318 9.87 13.13 -20.07
C LYS A 318 10.25 11.67 -19.86
N ALA A 319 10.75 11.32 -18.68
CA ALA A 319 11.06 9.93 -18.37
C ALA A 319 9.79 9.08 -18.39
N ILE A 320 9.89 7.91 -18.99
CA ILE A 320 8.79 7.00 -19.24
C ILE A 320 8.54 6.16 -17.97
N PRO A 321 7.33 6.14 -17.40
CA PRO A 321 6.99 5.26 -16.29
C PRO A 321 7.26 3.79 -16.66
N LEU A 322 7.82 3.02 -15.74
CA LEU A 322 8.06 1.60 -15.95
C LEU A 322 6.94 0.72 -15.43
N PHE A 323 6.20 1.19 -14.43
CA PHE A 323 5.05 0.49 -13.89
C PHE A 323 3.76 0.97 -14.55
N LYS A 324 2.76 0.09 -14.62
CA LYS A 324 1.42 0.41 -15.11
C LYS A 324 0.86 1.63 -14.38
N ASP A 325 0.01 2.41 -15.06
CA ASP A 325 -0.58 3.60 -14.48
C ASP A 325 -1.15 3.29 -13.10
N LYS A 326 -0.71 4.09 -12.13
CA LYS A 326 -1.05 3.90 -10.73
C LYS A 326 -0.87 2.43 -10.33
N THR A 327 0.36 1.96 -10.33
CA THR A 327 0.77 0.74 -9.64
C THR A 327 2.12 1.00 -8.96
N TYR A 328 2.26 0.54 -7.72
CA TYR A 328 3.44 0.77 -6.90
C TYR A 328 3.83 -0.51 -6.18
N LEU A 329 5.12 -0.63 -5.87
CA LEU A 329 5.62 -1.63 -4.95
C LEU A 329 5.39 -1.14 -3.53
N TYR A 330 4.74 -1.94 -2.68
CA TYR A 330 4.69 -1.70 -1.24
C TYR A 330 5.60 -2.69 -0.53
N LEU A 331 6.78 -2.24 -0.15
CA LEU A 331 7.81 -3.09 0.43
C LEU A 331 7.91 -2.85 1.93
N ILE A 332 8.23 -3.92 2.65
CA ILE A 332 8.61 -3.82 4.06
C ILE A 332 9.86 -2.91 4.13
N PRO A 333 9.85 -1.85 4.97
CA PRO A 333 10.96 -0.91 5.05
C PRO A 333 12.24 -1.58 5.60
N VAL A 334 13.34 -0.84 5.58
CA VAL A 334 14.64 -1.28 6.11
C VAL A 334 15.12 -0.30 7.16
N GLY A 335 15.83 -0.80 8.18
CA GLY A 335 16.55 0.06 9.13
C GLY A 335 15.67 0.74 10.17
N GLU A 336 14.46 0.23 10.42
CA GLU A 336 13.62 0.67 11.53
C GLU A 336 14.08 0.04 12.85
N THR A 337 14.18 0.86 13.90
CA THR A 337 14.65 0.42 15.22
C THR A 337 13.77 0.94 16.36
N SER A 338 12.71 1.69 16.07
CA SER A 338 11.83 2.32 17.06
C SER A 338 10.43 2.56 16.50
N GLY A 339 9.41 2.32 17.33
CA GLY A 339 7.99 2.48 17.04
C GLY A 339 7.53 3.91 16.78
N THR A 340 7.94 4.83 17.64
CA THR A 340 7.34 6.18 17.72
C THR A 340 8.25 7.27 17.18
N ASP A 341 9.55 7.00 17.01
CA ASP A 341 10.52 7.97 16.50
C ASP A 341 10.99 7.59 15.09
N LEU A 342 10.24 8.05 14.09
CA LEU A 342 10.57 7.84 12.68
C LEU A 342 11.93 8.43 12.29
N ALA A 343 12.50 9.38 13.03
CA ALA A 343 13.85 9.91 12.76
C ALA A 343 14.95 8.87 12.99
N GLN A 344 14.64 7.78 13.72
CA GLN A 344 15.52 6.64 13.91
C GLN A 344 15.49 5.66 12.75
N ASN A 345 14.45 5.67 11.90
CA ASN A 345 14.46 4.89 10.68
C ASN A 345 15.54 5.46 9.74
N LYS A 346 16.67 4.75 9.65
CA LYS A 346 17.82 5.17 8.81
C LYS A 346 17.69 4.70 7.37
N GLY A 347 16.67 3.93 7.04
CA GLY A 347 16.53 3.34 5.72
C GLY A 347 17.57 2.26 5.45
N CYS A 348 17.68 1.87 4.19
CA CYS A 348 18.66 0.90 3.73
C CYS A 348 20.07 1.50 3.62
N ALA A 349 21.10 0.69 3.84
CA ALA A 349 22.45 1.00 3.41
C ALA A 349 22.60 0.75 1.90
N ARG A 350 23.69 1.27 1.31
CA ARG A 350 23.99 0.97 -0.09
C ARG A 350 24.30 -0.53 -0.25
N GLY A 351 23.65 -1.17 -1.21
CA GLY A 351 23.80 -2.60 -1.49
C GLY A 351 22.77 -3.49 -0.79
N ASP A 352 22.08 -2.98 0.23
CA ASP A 352 21.00 -3.73 0.92
C ASP A 352 19.90 -4.14 -0.05
N ILE A 353 19.54 -3.28 -1.01
CA ILE A 353 18.56 -3.57 -2.06
C ILE A 353 19.21 -3.30 -3.41
N LYS A 354 19.27 -4.33 -4.24
CA LYS A 354 19.77 -4.28 -5.61
C LYS A 354 18.63 -4.63 -6.57
N ILE A 355 18.52 -3.88 -7.66
CA ILE A 355 17.54 -4.11 -8.72
C ILE A 355 18.29 -4.51 -9.99
N GLY A 356 17.90 -5.64 -10.57
CA GLY A 356 18.37 -6.12 -11.87
C GLY A 356 17.43 -5.74 -13.00
N PHE A 357 17.99 -5.55 -14.18
CA PHE A 357 17.27 -5.19 -15.40
C PHE A 357 17.79 -6.03 -16.56
N HIS A 358 16.87 -6.53 -17.37
CA HIS A 358 17.17 -6.96 -18.74
C HIS A 358 16.58 -5.93 -19.70
N TYR A 359 17.38 -5.50 -20.66
CA TYR A 359 16.95 -4.56 -21.70
C TYR A 359 17.59 -4.90 -23.04
N ASP A 360 16.83 -4.65 -24.10
CA ASP A 360 17.29 -4.81 -25.47
C ASP A 360 17.59 -3.45 -26.10
N ILE A 361 18.61 -3.39 -26.93
CA ILE A 361 18.79 -2.31 -27.90
C ILE A 361 18.24 -2.82 -29.23
N ALA A 362 17.07 -2.32 -29.61
CA ALA A 362 16.36 -2.76 -30.81
C ALA A 362 16.62 -1.81 -31.97
N THR A 363 16.84 -2.37 -33.16
CA THR A 363 16.92 -1.63 -34.42
C THR A 363 16.12 -2.35 -35.49
N LYS A 364 15.32 -1.62 -36.27
CA LYS A 364 14.48 -2.17 -37.32
C LYS A 364 15.33 -2.92 -38.35
N ASP A 365 14.92 -4.14 -38.67
CA ASP A 365 15.58 -4.96 -39.68
C ASP A 365 15.22 -4.46 -41.08
N GLN A 366 16.25 -4.08 -41.84
CA GLN A 366 16.09 -3.66 -43.24
C GLN A 366 15.82 -4.85 -44.18
N SER A 367 16.17 -6.06 -43.77
CA SER A 367 16.02 -7.29 -44.56
C SER A 367 14.71 -8.02 -44.26
N ASN A 368 14.06 -7.73 -43.13
CA ASN A 368 12.82 -8.36 -42.71
C ASN A 368 11.80 -7.30 -42.24
N SER A 369 10.89 -6.93 -43.15
CA SER A 369 9.93 -5.86 -42.91
C SER A 369 9.06 -6.15 -41.68
N GLY A 370 9.00 -5.18 -40.77
CA GLY A 370 8.19 -5.24 -39.55
C GLY A 370 8.86 -5.93 -38.36
N LYS A 371 10.12 -6.38 -38.51
CA LYS A 371 10.90 -7.02 -37.45
C LYS A 371 12.09 -6.17 -36.99
N PHE A 372 12.68 -6.59 -35.88
CA PHE A 372 13.83 -5.94 -35.25
C PHE A 372 15.00 -6.89 -35.09
N ILE A 373 16.20 -6.34 -35.14
CA ILE A 373 17.43 -6.95 -34.65
C ILE A 373 17.68 -6.37 -33.27
N VAL A 374 17.96 -7.22 -32.28
CA VAL A 374 18.14 -6.81 -30.88
C VAL A 374 19.52 -7.20 -30.38
N SER A 375 20.10 -6.34 -29.55
CA SER A 375 21.25 -6.68 -28.70
C SER A 375 20.78 -6.72 -27.26
N HIS A 376 20.96 -7.88 -26.61
CA HIS A 376 20.56 -8.10 -25.23
C HIS A 376 21.61 -7.55 -24.26
N ALA A 377 21.15 -6.85 -23.22
CA ALA A 377 22.01 -6.29 -22.20
C ALA A 377 21.36 -6.38 -20.81
N GLU A 378 22.21 -6.38 -19.79
CA GLU A 378 21.81 -6.38 -18.39
C GLU A 378 22.49 -5.27 -17.62
N ALA A 379 21.81 -4.80 -16.58
CA ALA A 379 22.35 -3.85 -15.64
C ALA A 379 21.81 -4.10 -14.24
N PHE A 380 22.57 -3.63 -13.25
CA PHE A 380 22.21 -3.68 -11.84
C PHE A 380 22.39 -2.30 -11.23
N ILE A 381 21.47 -1.91 -10.35
CA ILE A 381 21.58 -0.69 -9.55
C ILE A 381 21.39 -1.04 -8.07
N ASP A 382 22.06 -0.30 -7.20
CA ASP A 382 21.75 -0.30 -5.78
C ASP A 382 20.74 0.82 -5.51
N LEU A 383 19.74 0.57 -4.67
CA LEU A 383 18.95 1.68 -4.13
C LEU A 383 19.84 2.59 -3.27
N PRO A 384 19.59 3.91 -3.25
CA PRO A 384 20.44 4.84 -2.52
C PRO A 384 20.37 4.61 -1.01
N ALA A 385 21.48 4.83 -0.32
CA ALA A 385 21.50 4.78 1.14
C ALA A 385 20.52 5.81 1.73
N GLY A 386 19.84 5.44 2.82
CA GLY A 386 18.86 6.32 3.46
C GLY A 386 17.45 6.27 2.88
N HIS A 387 17.20 5.43 1.87
CA HIS A 387 15.88 5.18 1.28
C HIS A 387 15.20 3.97 1.94
N MET A 388 14.06 3.51 1.43
CA MET A 388 13.32 2.36 2.00
C MET A 388 12.83 2.59 3.44
N LYS A 389 12.48 3.84 3.76
CA LYS A 389 11.90 4.21 5.05
C LYS A 389 10.39 4.01 5.02
N ARG A 390 9.86 3.66 6.20
CA ARG A 390 8.41 3.64 6.46
C ARG A 390 7.81 5.01 6.14
N LYS A 391 6.60 5.01 5.54
CA LYS A 391 5.83 6.22 5.22
C LYS A 391 6.54 7.17 4.26
N GLU A 392 7.41 6.63 3.41
CA GLU A 392 8.00 7.37 2.30
C GLU A 392 7.66 6.71 0.97
N SER A 393 7.42 7.57 -0.03
CA SER A 393 7.20 7.18 -1.41
C SER A 393 8.40 7.62 -2.24
N TYR A 394 8.94 6.69 -3.02
CA TYR A 394 10.13 6.85 -3.84
C TYR A 394 9.79 6.70 -5.31
N LEU A 395 10.08 7.72 -6.11
CA LEU A 395 10.08 7.64 -7.58
C LEU A 395 11.52 7.74 -8.07
N TYR A 396 12.06 6.61 -8.53
CA TYR A 396 13.41 6.53 -9.07
C TYR A 396 13.42 6.83 -10.57
N THR A 397 14.28 7.77 -10.98
CA THR A 397 14.50 8.10 -12.39
C THR A 397 15.79 7.46 -12.88
N LEU A 398 15.67 6.41 -13.67
CA LEU A 398 16.78 5.69 -14.28
C LEU A 398 17.29 6.43 -15.52
N LYS A 399 18.61 6.59 -15.63
CA LYS A 399 19.29 6.99 -16.86
C LYS A 399 19.94 5.78 -17.51
N ILE A 400 19.54 5.50 -18.74
CA ILE A 400 20.12 4.45 -19.56
C ILE A 400 21.17 5.07 -20.47
N ASN A 401 22.44 4.79 -20.18
CA ASN A 401 23.57 5.19 -21.01
C ASN A 401 24.19 3.91 -21.57
N LEU A 402 23.60 3.24 -22.58
CA LEU A 402 23.94 2.01 -23.35
C LEU A 402 25.01 0.99 -22.86
N TYR A 403 26.01 1.40 -22.09
CA TYR A 403 26.97 0.63 -21.29
C TYR A 403 26.58 0.50 -19.80
N LYS A 404 25.65 1.30 -19.26
CA LYS A 404 25.15 1.20 -17.87
C LYS A 404 23.74 1.79 -17.69
N ILE A 405 23.05 1.35 -16.64
CA ILE A 405 21.88 2.01 -16.07
C ILE A 405 22.27 2.59 -14.70
N GLU A 406 21.84 3.81 -14.40
CA GLU A 406 22.08 4.46 -13.11
C GLU A 406 20.85 5.22 -12.60
N ILE A 407 20.69 5.30 -11.29
CA ILE A 407 19.70 6.20 -10.68
C ILE A 407 20.24 7.62 -10.81
N SER A 408 19.53 8.45 -11.58
CA SER A 408 19.95 9.82 -11.86
C SER A 408 19.29 10.87 -11.00
N ASP A 409 18.12 10.53 -10.47
CA ASP A 409 17.31 11.35 -9.60
C ASP A 409 16.38 10.42 -8.82
N ALA A 410 16.07 10.80 -7.58
CA ALA A 410 15.08 10.11 -6.77
C ALA A 410 14.21 11.15 -6.08
N THR A 411 12.94 11.20 -6.46
CA THR A 411 11.96 12.04 -5.78
C THR A 411 11.44 11.28 -4.57
N VAL A 412 11.66 11.84 -3.38
CA VAL A 412 11.19 11.29 -2.10
C VAL A 412 10.10 12.19 -1.55
N THR A 413 8.92 11.64 -1.34
CA THR A 413 7.78 12.36 -0.78
C THR A 413 7.23 11.62 0.43
N PRO A 414 6.78 12.34 1.49
CA PRO A 414 6.03 11.71 2.57
C PRO A 414 4.82 10.96 2.00
N TRP A 415 4.65 9.71 2.42
CA TRP A 415 3.44 8.94 2.18
C TRP A 415 2.50 9.25 3.33
N THR A 416 1.67 10.26 3.11
CA THR A 416 0.85 10.87 4.15
C THR A 416 -0.20 9.90 4.68
N ASP A 417 -0.43 9.98 5.99
CA ASP A 417 -1.50 9.23 6.66
C ASP A 417 -2.85 9.42 5.98
N ILE A 418 -3.67 8.40 6.09
CA ILE A 418 -5.07 8.44 5.75
C ILE A 418 -5.79 9.17 6.88
N LYS A 419 -5.62 10.50 6.87
CA LYS A 419 -6.39 11.41 7.68
C LYS A 419 -7.74 11.57 7.03
N ASN A 420 -8.72 11.90 7.87
CA ASN A 420 -9.88 12.74 7.62
C ASN A 420 -11.04 12.17 8.48
N GLU A 421 -11.97 13.02 8.88
CA GLU A 421 -13.09 12.68 9.75
C GLU A 421 -14.38 12.65 8.92
N VAL A 422 -15.20 11.63 9.08
CA VAL A 422 -16.64 11.75 8.83
C VAL A 422 -17.36 11.44 10.13
N THR A 423 -18.11 12.41 10.61
CA THR A 423 -19.16 12.22 11.59
C THR A 423 -20.21 11.32 10.95
N VAL A 424 -20.21 10.02 11.30
CA VAL A 424 -21.35 9.15 11.03
C VAL A 424 -22.51 9.68 11.87
N GLU A 425 -23.72 9.76 11.34
CA GLU A 425 -24.93 10.02 12.13
C GLU A 425 -25.32 8.76 12.92
#